data_AF-A0A9E5RQW1-F1
#
_entry.id   AF-A0A9E5RQW1-F1
#
_cell.length_a   1.000
_cell.length_b   1.000
_cell.length_c   1.000
_cell.angle_alpha   90.00
_cell.angle_beta   90.00
_cell.angle_gamma   90.00
#
_symmetry.space_group_name_H-M   'P 1'
#
loop_
_entity.id
_entity.type
_entity.pdbx_description
1 polymer ?
#
loop_
_entity_poly.entity_id
_entity_poly.type
_entity_poly.pdbx_seq_one_letter_code
_entity_poly.pdbx_strand_id
1 'polypeptide(L)'
;SNEHFENRVAIAWANFNPTQPVWIEAESRRIGVCRVPDALFQQMMQAPIIQVVRPRAERLALLVEVYGSADTEELIAATERIRKRLGGLRTQQAIALLQQRQLAQAFDLVLEYYDKTYQYDLEKRNVPIHSVDVTGLLDAESAALLLEKAKFYCQALY
;
A
#
# COMPACT_ATOMS: atom_id res chain seq x y z
N SER A 1 -13.87 -16.75 6.84
CA SER A 1 -14.23 -17.11 5.46
C SER A 1 -14.36 -15.85 4.61
N ASN A 2 -14.40 -15.99 3.28
CA ASN A 2 -14.66 -14.85 2.40
C ASN A 2 -16.04 -14.21 2.68
N GLU A 3 -17.07 -15.03 2.91
CA GLU A 3 -18.42 -14.55 3.27
C GLU A 3 -18.43 -13.70 4.54
N HIS A 4 -17.72 -14.13 5.59
CA HIS A 4 -17.64 -13.34 6.82
C HIS A 4 -16.93 -12.00 6.60
N PHE A 5 -15.91 -11.97 5.73
CA PHE A 5 -15.25 -10.73 5.34
C PHE A 5 -16.21 -9.79 4.59
N GLU A 6 -16.94 -10.31 3.60
CA GLU A 6 -17.91 -9.52 2.83
C GLU A 6 -19.03 -8.96 3.73
N ASN A 7 -19.56 -9.75 4.65
CA ASN A 7 -20.54 -9.29 5.64
C ASN A 7 -20.01 -8.16 6.51
N ARG A 8 -18.76 -8.27 6.98
CA ARG A 8 -18.13 -7.21 7.78
C ARG A 8 -17.93 -5.92 6.97
N VAL A 9 -17.52 -6.04 5.71
CA VAL A 9 -17.40 -4.89 4.81
C VAL A 9 -18.77 -4.23 4.60
N ALA A 10 -19.82 -5.00 4.32
CA ALA A 10 -21.15 -4.46 4.11
C ALA A 10 -21.71 -3.73 5.35
N ILE A 11 -21.54 -4.31 6.55
CA ILE A 11 -21.96 -3.70 7.82
C ILE A 11 -21.19 -2.40 8.07
N ALA A 12 -19.86 -2.40 7.86
CA ALA A 12 -19.07 -1.18 8.01
C ALA A 12 -19.49 -0.12 6.98
N TRP A 13 -19.75 -0.53 5.73
CA TRP A 13 -20.14 0.35 4.64
C TRP A 13 -21.46 1.07 4.92
N ALA A 14 -22.44 0.37 5.49
CA ALA A 14 -23.75 0.93 5.85
C ALA A 14 -23.68 2.05 6.90
N ASN A 15 -22.58 2.14 7.66
CA ASN A 15 -22.39 3.16 8.69
C ASN A 15 -21.66 4.42 8.18
N PHE A 16 -21.20 4.45 6.92
CA PHE A 16 -20.59 5.66 6.38
C PHE A 16 -21.63 6.75 6.12
N ASN A 17 -21.24 8.01 6.35
CA ASN A 17 -22.06 9.16 6.00
C ASN A 17 -22.02 9.35 4.47
N PRO A 18 -23.16 9.25 3.76
CA PRO A 18 -23.18 9.36 2.29
C PRO A 18 -22.81 10.76 1.77
N THR A 19 -22.74 11.77 2.64
CA THR A 19 -22.33 13.14 2.29
C THR A 19 -20.82 13.38 2.43
N GLN A 20 -20.05 12.37 2.86
CA GLN A 20 -18.61 12.48 3.03
C GLN A 20 -17.88 11.49 2.11
N PRO A 21 -16.70 11.87 1.57
CA PRO A 21 -15.89 10.94 0.80
C PRO A 21 -15.36 9.81 1.71
N VAL A 22 -15.37 8.59 1.20
CA VAL A 22 -14.77 7.43 1.86
C VAL A 22 -13.38 7.22 1.28
N TRP A 23 -12.38 7.21 2.16
CA TRP A 23 -10.99 6.90 1.78
C TRP A 23 -10.79 5.40 1.80
N ILE A 24 -10.21 4.88 0.72
CA ILE A 24 -9.89 3.46 0.58
C ILE A 24 -8.44 3.37 0.12
N GLU A 25 -7.66 2.54 0.81
CA GLU A 25 -6.31 2.21 0.35
C GLU A 25 -6.40 1.54 -1.02
N ALA A 26 -5.52 1.92 -1.95
CA ALA A 26 -5.50 1.44 -3.33
C ALA A 26 -4.98 0.00 -3.44
N GLU A 27 -5.56 -0.91 -2.67
CA GLU A 27 -5.14 -2.28 -2.57
C GLU A 27 -5.73 -3.14 -3.70
N SER A 28 -5.04 -4.25 -3.99
CA SER A 28 -5.45 -5.16 -5.03
C SER A 28 -6.80 -5.83 -4.72
N ARG A 29 -7.33 -6.58 -5.68
CA ARG A 29 -8.63 -7.24 -5.53
C ARG A 29 -8.71 -8.22 -4.35
N ARG A 30 -7.57 -8.64 -3.80
CA ARG A 30 -7.48 -9.60 -2.70
C ARG A 30 -6.69 -9.01 -1.53
N ILE A 31 -7.22 -9.19 -0.33
CA ILE A 31 -6.54 -8.88 0.93
C ILE A 31 -6.28 -10.21 1.63
N GLY A 32 -5.03 -10.69 1.51
CA GLY A 32 -4.68 -12.05 1.91
C GLY A 32 -5.49 -13.09 1.13
N VAL A 33 -6.31 -13.87 1.85
CA VAL A 33 -7.20 -14.89 1.27
C VAL A 33 -8.61 -14.37 0.94
N CYS A 34 -8.94 -13.16 1.39
CA CYS A 34 -10.25 -12.56 1.18
C CYS A 34 -10.27 -11.74 -0.12
N ARG A 35 -11.44 -11.64 -0.74
CA ARG A 35 -11.66 -10.86 -1.97
C ARG A 35 -12.54 -9.67 -1.64
N VAL A 36 -12.15 -8.48 -2.12
CA VAL A 36 -12.98 -7.27 -2.02
C VAL A 36 -14.30 -7.51 -2.77
N PRO A 37 -15.48 -7.12 -2.24
CA PRO A 37 -16.75 -7.24 -2.95
C PRO A 37 -16.70 -6.60 -4.35
N ASP A 38 -17.37 -7.21 -5.34
CA ASP A 38 -17.31 -6.75 -6.74
C ASP A 38 -17.75 -5.30 -6.92
N ALA A 39 -18.91 -4.95 -6.36
CA ALA A 39 -19.45 -3.60 -6.48
C ALA A 39 -18.49 -2.54 -5.89
N LEU A 40 -17.91 -2.83 -4.73
CA LEU A 40 -16.94 -1.94 -4.08
C LEU A 40 -15.67 -1.80 -4.93
N PHE A 41 -15.12 -2.91 -5.40
CA PHE A 41 -13.89 -2.88 -6.19
C PHE A 41 -14.06 -2.12 -7.51
N GLN A 42 -15.22 -2.25 -8.19
CA GLN A 42 -15.48 -1.48 -9.39
C GLN A 42 -15.51 0.03 -9.12
N GLN A 43 -16.05 0.46 -7.97
CA GLN A 43 -15.99 1.87 -7.56
C GLN A 43 -14.56 2.32 -7.24
N MET A 44 -13.80 1.50 -6.52
CA MET A 44 -12.37 1.77 -6.25
C MET A 44 -11.57 1.97 -7.54
N MET A 45 -11.88 1.21 -8.59
CA MET A 45 -11.20 1.29 -9.89
C MET A 45 -11.50 2.57 -10.68
N GLN A 46 -12.61 3.25 -10.38
CA GLN A 46 -13.05 4.47 -11.06
C GLN A 46 -12.82 5.73 -10.23
N ALA A 47 -12.51 5.58 -8.94
CA ALA A 47 -12.25 6.69 -8.04
C ALA A 47 -10.93 7.40 -8.37
N PRO A 48 -10.83 8.73 -8.14
CA PRO A 48 -9.56 9.44 -8.23
C PRO A 48 -8.56 8.90 -7.19
N ILE A 49 -7.29 8.89 -7.54
CA ILE A 49 -6.22 8.36 -6.69
C ILE A 49 -5.43 9.52 -6.10
N ILE A 50 -5.18 9.44 -4.80
CA ILE A 50 -4.21 10.31 -4.13
C ILE A 50 -2.96 9.48 -3.87
N GLN A 51 -1.88 9.78 -4.58
CA GLN A 51 -0.61 9.09 -4.43
C GLN A 51 0.23 9.81 -3.38
N VAL A 52 0.45 9.14 -2.24
CA VAL A 52 1.38 9.65 -1.22
C VAL A 52 2.81 9.40 -1.66
N VAL A 53 3.59 10.46 -1.82
CA VAL A 53 4.99 10.38 -2.25
C VAL A 53 5.89 10.66 -1.05
N ARG A 54 6.79 9.71 -0.77
CA ARG A 54 7.89 9.85 0.20
C ARG A 54 9.22 9.43 -0.43
N PRO A 55 10.33 10.09 -0.09
CA PRO A 55 11.65 9.69 -0.55
C PRO A 55 11.95 8.24 -0.18
N ARG A 56 12.69 7.55 -1.04
CA ARG A 56 13.07 6.15 -0.83
C ARG A 56 13.75 5.93 0.52
N ALA A 57 14.63 6.85 0.94
CA ALA A 57 15.33 6.78 2.21
C ALA A 57 14.39 6.80 3.42
N GLU A 58 13.37 7.67 3.42
CA GLU A 58 12.36 7.72 4.50
C GLU A 58 11.52 6.45 4.54
N ARG A 59 11.08 5.95 3.38
CA ARG A 59 10.33 4.69 3.30
C ARG A 59 11.15 3.52 3.83
N LEU A 60 12.44 3.48 3.52
CA LEU A 60 13.34 2.43 4.01
C LEU A 60 13.56 2.53 5.53
N ALA A 61 13.76 3.74 6.05
CA ALA A 61 13.87 3.97 7.49
C ALA A 61 12.60 3.50 8.23
N LEU A 62 11.42 3.85 7.71
CA LEU A 62 10.14 3.42 8.25
C LEU A 62 9.98 1.89 8.20
N LEU A 63 10.36 1.24 7.10
CA LEU A 63 10.32 -0.23 7.02
C LEU A 63 11.20 -0.89 8.08
N VAL A 64 12.40 -0.36 8.32
CA VAL A 64 13.29 -0.84 9.38
C VAL A 64 12.71 -0.56 10.77
N GLU A 65 12.08 0.58 10.99
CA GLU A 65 11.40 0.89 12.25
C GLU A 65 10.24 -0.07 12.54
N VAL A 66 9.36 -0.28 11.56
CA VAL A 66 8.13 -1.08 11.71
C VAL A 66 8.43 -2.58 11.79
N TYR A 67 9.35 -3.08 10.96
CA TYR A 67 9.60 -4.51 10.82
C TYR A 67 10.96 -4.96 11.36
N GLY A 68 11.80 -4.05 11.86
CA GLY A 68 13.16 -4.41 12.26
C GLY A 68 13.24 -5.30 13.49
N SER A 69 12.20 -5.30 14.32
CA SER A 69 12.05 -6.21 15.45
C SER A 69 11.35 -7.53 15.09
N ALA A 70 10.93 -7.73 13.84
CA ALA A 70 10.29 -8.97 13.42
C ALA A 70 11.27 -10.16 13.46
N ASP A 71 10.71 -11.35 13.59
CA ASP A 71 11.50 -12.57 13.55
C ASP A 71 12.14 -12.77 12.16
N THR A 72 13.40 -13.19 12.13
CA THR A 72 14.12 -13.34 10.86
C THR A 72 13.56 -14.45 10.01
N GLU A 73 13.12 -15.57 10.60
CA GLU A 73 12.52 -16.67 9.85
C GLU A 73 11.18 -16.24 9.24
N GLU A 74 10.39 -15.42 9.95
CA GLU A 74 9.18 -14.82 9.39
C GLU A 74 9.47 -13.90 8.20
N LEU A 75 10.50 -13.06 8.28
CA LEU A 75 10.91 -12.19 7.17
C LEU A 75 11.44 -12.99 5.98
N ILE A 76 12.21 -14.06 6.22
CA ILE A 76 12.69 -14.98 5.18
C ILE A 76 11.51 -15.68 4.51
N ALA A 77 10.57 -16.23 5.29
CA ALA A 77 9.38 -16.89 4.77
C ALA A 77 8.50 -15.91 3.96
N ALA A 78 8.37 -14.65 4.40
CA ALA A 78 7.69 -13.61 3.65
C ALA A 78 8.39 -13.30 2.31
N THR A 79 9.73 -13.21 2.32
CA THR A 79 10.53 -12.98 1.12
C THR A 79 10.43 -14.14 0.12
N GLU A 80 10.40 -15.39 0.60
CA GLU A 80 10.23 -16.57 -0.26
C GLU A 80 8.85 -16.62 -0.93
N ARG A 81 7.78 -16.18 -0.25
CA ARG A 81 6.43 -16.10 -0.85
C ARG A 81 6.38 -15.23 -2.10
N ILE A 82 7.26 -14.24 -2.21
CA ILE A 82 7.36 -13.34 -3.38
C ILE A 82 8.49 -13.71 -4.34
N ARG A 83 9.21 -14.84 -4.14
CA ARG A 83 10.37 -15.25 -4.96
C ARG A 83 10.13 -15.15 -6.46
N LYS A 84 8.99 -15.67 -6.94
CA LYS A 84 8.66 -15.66 -8.38
C LYS A 84 8.60 -14.25 -8.97
N ARG A 85 8.18 -13.29 -8.15
CA ARG A 85 7.97 -11.89 -8.54
C ARG A 85 9.23 -11.04 -8.33
N LEU A 86 9.96 -11.31 -7.24
CA LEU A 86 11.23 -10.67 -6.91
C LEU A 86 12.40 -11.15 -7.80
N GLY A 87 12.32 -12.40 -8.28
CA GLY A 87 13.37 -13.08 -9.04
C GLY A 87 14.32 -13.88 -8.14
N GLY A 88 14.81 -15.01 -8.64
CA GLY A 88 15.60 -15.97 -7.84
C GLY A 88 16.86 -15.37 -7.22
N LEU A 89 17.64 -14.61 -8.00
CA LEU A 89 18.88 -13.98 -7.54
C LEU A 89 18.62 -12.95 -6.43
N ARG A 90 17.68 -12.03 -6.65
CA ARG A 90 17.32 -10.99 -5.67
C ARG A 90 16.74 -11.58 -4.39
N THR A 91 15.98 -12.66 -4.51
CA THR A 91 15.44 -13.40 -3.36
C THR A 91 16.57 -13.97 -2.50
N GLN A 92 17.53 -14.66 -3.12
CA GLN A 92 18.69 -15.21 -2.41
C GLN A 92 19.52 -14.12 -1.74
N GLN A 93 19.75 -13.01 -2.43
CA GLN A 93 20.45 -11.85 -1.87
C GLN A 93 19.72 -11.26 -0.67
N ALA A 94 18.41 -11.01 -0.78
CA ALA A 94 17.60 -10.49 0.31
C ALA A 94 17.61 -11.42 1.54
N ILE A 95 17.49 -12.73 1.33
CA ILE A 95 17.56 -13.73 2.42
C ILE A 95 18.93 -13.71 3.10
N ALA A 96 20.02 -13.67 2.33
CA ALA A 96 21.37 -13.60 2.89
C ALA A 96 21.58 -12.33 3.74
N LEU A 97 21.01 -11.20 3.30
CA LEU A 97 21.04 -9.94 4.04
C LEU A 97 20.20 -10.01 5.33
N LEU A 98 19.01 -10.64 5.29
CA LEU A 98 18.17 -10.87 6.47
C LEU A 98 18.89 -11.73 7.53
N GLN A 99 19.54 -12.81 7.10
CA GLN A 99 20.34 -13.69 7.97
C GLN A 99 21.50 -12.94 8.66
N GLN A 100 22.08 -11.97 7.96
CA GLN A 100 23.13 -11.09 8.48
C GLN A 100 22.59 -9.88 9.27
N ARG A 101 21.27 -9.79 9.47
CA ARG A 101 20.57 -8.64 10.09
C ARG A 101 20.84 -7.31 9.38
N GLN A 102 21.20 -7.34 8.09
CA GLN A 102 21.36 -6.17 7.23
C GLN A 102 20.01 -5.74 6.67
N LEU A 103 19.09 -5.37 7.57
CA LEU A 103 17.67 -5.16 7.28
C LEU A 103 17.40 -4.08 6.23
N ALA A 104 18.08 -2.93 6.34
CA ALA A 104 17.93 -1.85 5.38
C ALA A 104 18.24 -2.31 3.94
N GLN A 105 19.29 -3.09 3.74
CA GLN A 105 19.68 -3.58 2.42
C GLN A 105 18.70 -4.65 1.91
N ALA A 106 18.23 -5.54 2.81
CA ALA A 106 17.23 -6.54 2.47
C ALA A 106 15.90 -5.89 2.03
N PHE A 107 15.43 -4.91 2.81
CA PHE A 107 14.20 -4.19 2.53
C PHE A 107 14.31 -3.31 1.29
N ASP A 108 15.50 -2.78 0.97
CA ASP A 108 15.72 -2.00 -0.26
C ASP A 108 15.48 -2.85 -1.52
N LEU A 109 15.97 -4.09 -1.54
CA LEU A 109 15.72 -5.03 -2.64
C LEU A 109 14.22 -5.35 -2.81
N VAL A 110 13.54 -5.56 -1.69
CA VAL A 110 12.09 -5.85 -1.67
C VAL A 110 11.30 -4.61 -2.11
N LEU A 111 11.68 -3.43 -1.63
CA LEU A 111 11.05 -2.15 -1.96
C LEU A 111 11.13 -1.83 -3.44
N GLU A 112 12.25 -2.14 -4.11
CA GLU A 112 12.38 -1.96 -5.56
C GLU A 112 11.32 -2.77 -6.34
N TYR A 113 11.01 -3.98 -5.88
CA TYR A 113 9.95 -4.79 -6.47
C TYR A 113 8.57 -4.15 -6.23
N TYR A 114 8.27 -3.71 -5.01
CA TYR A 114 7.00 -3.06 -4.71
C TYR A 114 6.80 -1.77 -5.49
N ASP A 115 7.82 -0.91 -5.58
CA ASP A 115 7.79 0.35 -6.35
C ASP A 115 7.39 0.09 -7.81
N LYS A 116 7.99 -0.92 -8.45
CA LYS A 116 7.64 -1.33 -9.82
C LYS A 116 6.19 -1.79 -9.94
N THR A 117 5.69 -2.54 -8.96
CA THR A 117 4.30 -3.01 -8.99
C THR A 117 3.29 -1.89 -8.77
N TYR A 118 3.57 -0.95 -7.87
CA TYR A 118 2.73 0.22 -7.65
C TYR A 118 2.70 1.10 -8.90
N GLN A 119 3.87 1.37 -9.49
CA GLN A 119 3.94 2.16 -10.72
C GLN A 119 3.14 1.52 -11.85
N TYR A 120 3.29 0.22 -12.08
CA TYR A 120 2.53 -0.50 -13.10
C TYR A 120 1.01 -0.48 -12.84
N ASP A 121 0.59 -0.57 -11.58
CA ASP A 121 -0.82 -0.48 -11.23
C ASP A 121 -1.38 0.92 -11.51
N LEU A 122 -0.65 1.97 -11.14
CA LEU A 122 -1.00 3.36 -11.40
C LEU A 122 -1.07 3.67 -12.91
N GLU A 123 -0.09 3.23 -13.70
CA GLU A 123 -0.04 3.44 -15.15
C GLU A 123 -1.24 2.80 -15.88
N LYS A 124 -1.85 1.77 -15.30
CA LYS A 124 -3.05 1.14 -15.83
C LYS A 124 -4.35 1.84 -15.48
N ARG A 125 -4.32 2.76 -14.51
CA ARG A 125 -5.52 3.46 -14.06
C ARG A 125 -5.82 4.60 -15.02
N ASN A 126 -7.02 4.59 -15.59
CA ASN A 126 -7.51 5.67 -16.44
C ASN A 126 -8.38 6.65 -15.63
N VAL A 127 -7.84 7.14 -14.52
CA VAL A 127 -8.50 8.06 -13.58
C VAL A 127 -7.51 9.16 -13.17
N PRO A 128 -7.97 10.31 -12.65
CA PRO A 128 -7.07 11.32 -12.12
C PRO A 128 -6.18 10.77 -11.00
N ILE A 129 -4.87 11.00 -11.10
CA ILE A 129 -3.88 10.66 -10.08
C ILE A 129 -3.28 11.96 -9.56
N HIS A 130 -3.43 12.21 -8.28
CA HIS A 130 -2.94 13.40 -7.60
C HIS A 130 -1.82 13.02 -6.64
N SER A 131 -0.57 13.32 -7.01
CA SER A 131 0.57 13.08 -6.14
C SER A 131 0.67 14.15 -5.06
N VAL A 132 0.85 13.73 -3.82
CA VAL A 132 1.07 14.59 -2.64
C VAL A 132 2.40 14.20 -2.02
N ASP A 133 3.37 15.10 -2.13
CA ASP A 133 4.68 14.95 -1.51
C ASP A 133 4.59 15.29 -0.02
N VAL A 134 4.98 14.34 0.82
CA VAL A 134 4.99 14.46 2.28
C VAL A 134 6.40 14.29 2.86
N THR A 135 7.43 14.55 2.04
CA THR A 135 8.85 14.53 2.44
C THR A 135 9.06 15.31 3.73
N GLY A 136 9.73 14.68 4.70
CA GLY A 136 10.05 15.28 6.00
C GLY A 136 8.86 15.54 6.93
N LEU A 137 7.63 15.21 6.53
CA LEU A 137 6.45 15.40 7.36
C LEU A 137 6.20 14.19 8.26
N LEU A 138 5.84 14.46 9.51
CA LEU A 138 5.29 13.47 10.44
C LEU A 138 3.93 12.96 9.94
N ASP A 139 3.46 11.84 10.50
CA ASP A 139 2.20 11.23 10.07
C ASP A 139 0.99 12.15 10.25
N ALA A 140 0.91 12.89 11.36
CA ALA A 140 -0.18 13.83 11.62
C ALA A 140 -0.19 15.01 10.62
N GLU A 141 0.99 15.51 10.26
CA GLU A 141 1.15 16.61 9.29
C GLU A 141 0.82 16.14 7.88
N SER A 142 1.26 14.92 7.55
CA SER A 142 0.97 14.25 6.29
C SER A 142 -0.54 14.04 6.12
N ALA A 143 -1.22 13.56 7.17
CA ALA A 143 -2.67 13.39 7.18
C ALA A 143 -3.42 14.72 7.02
N ALA A 144 -2.98 15.79 7.70
CA ALA A 144 -3.57 17.11 7.56
C ALA A 144 -3.43 17.65 6.13
N LEU A 145 -2.25 17.51 5.52
CA LEU A 145 -2.00 17.90 4.13
C LEU A 145 -2.88 17.11 3.16
N LEU A 146 -3.02 15.79 3.35
CA LEU A 146 -3.88 14.95 2.53
C LEU A 146 -5.35 15.37 2.60
N LEU A 147 -5.85 15.67 3.80
CA LEU A 147 -7.22 16.17 3.99
C LEU A 147 -7.45 17.54 3.34
N GLU A 148 -6.46 18.43 3.40
CA GLU A 148 -6.52 19.73 2.72
C GLU A 148 -6.59 19.53 1.20
N LYS A 149 -5.69 18.72 0.64
CA LYS A 149 -5.60 18.47 -0.80
C LYS A 149 -6.82 17.74 -1.35
N ALA A 150 -7.35 16.78 -0.60
CA ALA A 150 -8.54 16.02 -1.02
C ALA A 150 -9.79 16.88 -1.18
N LYS A 151 -9.92 18.01 -0.46
CA LYS A 151 -11.03 18.95 -0.68
C LYS A 151 -11.05 19.43 -2.13
N PHE A 152 -9.89 19.66 -2.74
CA PHE A 152 -9.79 20.10 -4.13
C PHE A 152 -10.01 18.96 -5.11
N TYR A 153 -9.54 17.76 -4.80
CA TYR A 153 -9.63 16.60 -5.70
C TYR A 153 -11.01 15.95 -5.72
N CYS A 154 -11.74 16.00 -4.60
CA CYS A 154 -13.08 15.42 -4.47
C CYS A 154 -14.22 16.40 -4.79
N GLN A 155 -13.96 17.71 -4.86
CA GLN A 155 -14.96 18.71 -5.25
C GLN A 155 -15.35 18.67 -6.72
N ALA A 156 -14.61 17.94 -7.57
CA ALA A 156 -14.92 17.78 -9.00
C ALA A 156 -15.94 16.65 -9.29
N LEU A 157 -16.53 16.03 -8.26
CA LEU A 157 -17.43 14.87 -8.39
C LEU A 157 -18.88 15.14 -7.96
N TYR A 158 -19.26 16.41 -7.76
CA TYR A 158 -20.64 16.84 -7.54
C TYR A 158 -21.00 18.01 -8.46
#